data_AF-A0A925RWK5-F1
#
_entry.id   AF-A0A925RWK5-F1
#
_cell.length_a   1.000
_cell.length_b   1.000
_cell.length_c   1.000
_cell.angle_alpha   90.00
_cell.angle_beta   90.00
_cell.angle_gamma   90.00
#
_symmetry.space_group_name_H-M   'P 1'
#
loop_
_entity.id
_entity.type
_entity.pdbx_description
1 polymer ?
#
loop_
_entity_poly.entity_id
_entity_poly.type
_entity_poly.pdbx_seq_one_letter_code
_entity_poly.pdbx_strand_id
1 'polypeptide(L)'
;MTWLRPILGDLEYGFATLAPGAPLPAAIEPIATFAESEGRTIIAPAAQLADAGLPHKPGWALITIALATDLDATGITAAIATALAEAGIAANVVAAYHHDHLFVPWERRREALAILERLEAPR
;
A
#
# COMPACT_ATOMS: atom_id res chain seq x y z
N MET A 1 9.80 13.69 -17.94
CA MET A 1 8.55 13.65 -17.15
C MET A 1 8.27 12.21 -16.83
N THR A 2 8.12 11.84 -15.55
CA THR A 2 7.86 10.45 -15.13
C THR A 2 6.39 10.08 -15.34
N TRP A 3 6.14 8.85 -15.78
CA TRP A 3 4.81 8.32 -16.08
C TRP A 3 3.96 8.08 -14.83
N LEU A 4 4.50 7.33 -13.88
CA LEU A 4 3.96 7.19 -12.53
C LEU A 4 4.43 8.41 -11.75
N ARG A 5 3.56 9.13 -11.05
CA ARG A 5 3.99 10.18 -10.11
C ARG A 5 3.90 9.60 -8.70
N PRO A 6 4.87 8.76 -8.27
CA PRO A 6 4.82 8.14 -6.96
C PRO A 6 5.08 9.17 -5.86
N ILE A 7 4.29 9.10 -4.79
CA ILE A 7 4.43 9.96 -3.62
C ILE A 7 4.60 9.06 -2.39
N LEU A 8 5.76 9.12 -1.77
CA LEU A 8 6.05 8.39 -0.53
C LEU A 8 5.45 9.12 0.67
N GLY A 9 4.68 8.42 1.48
CA GLY A 9 4.16 8.92 2.75
C GLY A 9 5.18 8.84 3.89
N ASP A 10 4.93 9.61 4.95
CA ASP A 10 5.82 9.75 6.10
C ASP A 10 5.53 8.79 7.26
N LEU A 11 4.40 8.07 7.20
CA LEU A 11 3.95 7.16 8.24
C LEU A 11 4.28 5.71 7.90
N GLU A 12 4.67 4.95 8.93
CA GLU A 12 4.71 3.50 8.88
C GLU A 12 3.31 2.93 9.14
N TYR A 13 2.92 1.96 8.32
CA TYR A 13 1.65 1.26 8.40
C TYR A 13 1.83 -0.17 8.87
N GLY A 14 0.77 -0.72 9.44
CA GLY A 14 0.66 -2.13 9.77
C GLY A 14 -0.59 -2.76 9.17
N PHE A 15 -0.52 -4.08 8.98
CA PHE A 15 -1.65 -4.92 8.59
C PHE A 15 -2.11 -5.72 9.81
N ALA A 16 -3.37 -5.55 10.18
CA ALA A 16 -4.02 -6.30 11.26
C ALA A 16 -5.24 -7.04 10.73
N THR A 17 -5.75 -8.00 11.51
CA THR A 17 -7.03 -8.66 11.23
C THR A 17 -7.92 -8.64 12.46
N LEU A 18 -9.22 -8.49 12.23
CA LEU A 18 -10.26 -8.67 13.23
C LEU A 18 -11.07 -9.92 12.89
N ALA A 19 -11.44 -10.69 13.91
CA ALA A 19 -12.34 -11.82 13.75
C ALA A 19 -13.69 -11.38 13.13
N PRO A 20 -14.41 -12.26 12.41
CA PRO A 20 -15.70 -11.93 11.83
C PRO A 20 -16.68 -11.35 12.87
N GLY A 21 -17.28 -10.21 12.56
CA GLY A 21 -18.21 -9.51 13.45
C GLY A 21 -17.57 -8.73 14.60
N ALA A 22 -16.25 -8.81 14.81
CA ALA A 22 -15.58 -8.02 15.84
C ALA A 22 -15.57 -6.52 15.47
N PRO A 23 -15.91 -5.63 16.42
CA PRO A 23 -15.96 -4.19 16.17
C PRO A 23 -14.56 -3.63 15.91
N LEU A 24 -14.49 -2.55 15.11
CA LEU A 24 -13.25 -1.78 14.94
C LEU A 24 -13.04 -0.93 16.21
N PRO A 25 -11.89 -1.01 16.89
CA PRO A 25 -11.59 -0.09 17.98
C PRO A 25 -11.67 1.37 17.50
N ALA A 26 -12.41 2.21 18.21
CA ALA A 26 -12.67 3.61 17.82
C ALA A 26 -11.41 4.48 17.74
N ALA A 27 -10.32 4.08 18.40
CA ALA A 27 -9.03 4.77 18.36
C ALA A 27 -8.21 4.50 17.08
N ILE A 28 -8.62 3.52 16.27
CA ILE A 28 -7.97 3.18 15.01
C ILE A 28 -8.75 3.85 13.88
N GLU A 29 -8.05 4.61 13.05
CA GLU A 29 -8.56 5.18 11.81
C GLU A 29 -7.89 4.47 10.62
N PRO A 30 -8.51 3.42 10.05
CA PRO A 30 -7.94 2.70 8.94
C PRO A 30 -7.90 3.56 7.69
N ILE A 31 -6.79 3.49 6.96
CA ILE A 31 -6.75 4.01 5.58
C ILE A 31 -7.45 3.05 4.60
N ALA A 32 -7.47 1.76 4.94
CA ALA A 32 -8.16 0.74 4.16
C ALA A 32 -8.66 -0.40 5.05
N THR A 33 -9.76 -1.02 4.64
CA THR A 33 -10.27 -2.27 5.21
C THR A 33 -10.70 -3.22 4.10
N PHE A 34 -10.53 -4.52 4.31
CA PHE A 34 -11.00 -5.54 3.37
C PHE A 34 -11.76 -6.62 4.15
N ALA A 35 -12.95 -6.98 3.66
CA ALA A 35 -13.74 -8.05 4.25
C ALA A 35 -13.33 -9.39 3.61
N GLU A 36 -12.79 -10.29 4.41
CA GLU A 36 -12.34 -11.63 4.01
C GLU A 36 -13.17 -12.70 4.74
N SER A 37 -13.09 -13.95 4.29
CA SER A 37 -13.77 -15.07 4.95
C SER A 37 -13.27 -15.32 6.37
N GLU A 38 -12.00 -15.04 6.61
CA GLU A 38 -11.27 -15.28 7.86
C GLU A 38 -11.47 -14.14 8.86
N GLY A 39 -11.86 -12.95 8.39
CA GLY A 39 -11.93 -11.74 9.19
C GLY A 39 -11.90 -10.47 8.36
N ARG A 40 -11.87 -9.32 9.04
CA ARG A 40 -11.67 -8.03 8.39
C ARG A 40 -10.21 -7.62 8.50
N THR A 41 -9.52 -7.53 7.38
CA THR A 41 -8.19 -6.90 7.31
C THR A 41 -8.32 -5.40 7.53
N ILE A 42 -7.39 -4.85 8.29
CA ILE A 42 -7.24 -3.43 8.59
C ILE A 42 -5.84 -3.00 8.20
N ILE A 43 -5.75 -1.89 7.47
CA ILE A 43 -4.49 -1.19 7.22
C ILE A 43 -4.60 0.19 7.88
N ALA A 44 -3.71 0.48 8.82
CA ALA A 44 -3.69 1.74 9.58
C ALA A 44 -2.24 2.09 9.98
N PRO A 45 -1.96 3.33 10.45
CA PRO A 45 -0.67 3.67 11.00
C PRO A 45 -0.26 2.68 12.10
N ALA A 46 0.96 2.15 12.03
CA ALA A 46 1.45 1.11 12.93
C ALA A 46 1.37 1.53 14.41
N ALA A 47 1.63 2.81 14.68
CA ALA A 47 1.50 3.39 16.02
C ALA A 47 0.06 3.27 16.58
N GLN A 48 -0.97 3.57 15.78
CA GLN A 48 -2.36 3.43 16.24
C GLN A 48 -2.73 1.98 16.56
N LEU A 49 -2.26 1.03 15.74
CA LEU A 49 -2.48 -0.40 15.96
C LEU A 49 -1.79 -0.87 17.26
N ALA A 50 -0.57 -0.39 17.51
CA ALA A 50 0.18 -0.68 18.72
C ALA A 50 -0.48 -0.09 19.97
N ASP A 51 -0.88 1.19 19.92
CA ASP A 51 -1.53 1.89 21.03
C ASP A 51 -2.87 1.26 21.41
N ALA A 52 -3.60 0.73 20.41
CA ALA A 52 -4.84 -0.01 20.63
C ALA A 52 -4.63 -1.47 21.10
N GLY A 53 -3.37 -1.93 21.22
CA GLY A 53 -3.04 -3.30 21.61
C GLY A 53 -3.46 -4.35 20.58
N LEU A 54 -3.67 -3.96 19.32
CA LEU A 54 -4.11 -4.87 18.26
C LEU A 54 -2.90 -5.59 17.64
N PRO A 55 -2.82 -6.93 17.68
CA PRO A 55 -1.76 -7.66 17.00
C PRO A 55 -1.75 -7.36 15.50
N HIS A 56 -0.58 -6.99 14.97
CA HIS A 56 -0.43 -6.56 13.59
C HIS A 56 0.97 -6.87 13.05
N LYS A 57 1.12 -6.79 11.72
CA LYS A 57 2.40 -6.83 11.02
C LYS A 57 2.81 -5.40 10.64
N PRO A 58 3.73 -4.74 11.38
CA PRO A 58 4.26 -3.42 11.01
C PRO A 58 5.27 -3.55 9.86
N GLY A 59 5.99 -2.48 9.54
CA GLY A 59 7.07 -2.52 8.56
C GLY A 59 6.69 -2.11 7.15
N TRP A 60 5.62 -1.33 6.96
CA TRP A 60 5.13 -0.97 5.62
C TRP A 60 5.11 0.54 5.39
N ALA A 61 5.68 0.99 4.28
CA ALA A 61 5.54 2.35 3.79
C ALA A 61 4.49 2.41 2.70
N LEU A 62 3.69 3.49 2.69
CA LEU A 62 2.73 3.78 1.64
C LEU A 62 3.38 4.63 0.55
N ILE A 63 3.27 4.17 -0.70
CA ILE A 63 3.53 4.97 -1.89
C ILE A 63 2.20 5.12 -2.64
N THR A 64 1.75 6.36 -2.83
CA THR A 64 0.55 6.65 -3.63
C THR A 64 0.96 6.91 -5.08
N ILE A 65 0.32 6.22 -6.02
CA ILE A 65 0.57 6.36 -7.45
C ILE A 65 -0.47 7.33 -8.02
N ALA A 66 -0.08 8.60 -8.17
CA ALA A 66 -0.89 9.55 -8.91
C ALA A 66 -0.70 9.29 -10.41
N LEU A 67 -1.75 8.77 -11.06
CA LEU A 67 -1.77 8.55 -12.50
C LEU A 67 -2.01 9.85 -13.25
N ALA A 68 -1.42 9.97 -14.43
CA ALA A 68 -1.74 11.02 -15.38
C ALA A 68 -2.95 10.68 -16.27
N THR A 69 -3.42 9.43 -16.29
CA THR A 69 -4.40 8.93 -17.28
C THR A 69 -5.29 7.82 -16.73
N ASP A 70 -6.49 7.69 -17.34
CA ASP A 70 -7.71 6.96 -16.96
C ASP A 70 -7.59 5.62 -16.21
N LEU A 71 -8.64 5.34 -15.42
CA LEU A 71 -8.91 4.09 -14.69
C LEU A 71 -8.83 2.81 -15.56
N ASP A 72 -8.97 2.94 -16.89
CA ASP A 72 -8.95 1.83 -17.85
C ASP A 72 -7.56 1.53 -18.44
N ALA A 73 -6.50 2.17 -17.93
CA ALA A 73 -5.14 1.89 -18.36
C ALA A 73 -4.67 0.48 -17.93
N THR A 74 -4.75 -0.48 -18.85
CA THR A 74 -4.23 -1.82 -18.63
C THR A 74 -2.69 -1.83 -18.54
N GLY A 75 -2.13 -2.67 -17.66
CA GLY A 75 -0.69 -2.93 -17.59
C GLY A 75 0.10 -2.12 -16.54
N ILE A 76 -0.51 -1.11 -15.90
CA ILE A 76 0.18 -0.30 -14.87
C ILE A 76 0.60 -1.15 -13.67
N THR A 77 -0.37 -1.84 -13.06
CA THR A 77 -0.13 -2.71 -11.91
C THR A 77 0.88 -3.80 -12.24
N ALA A 78 0.86 -4.34 -13.46
CA ALA A 78 1.81 -5.34 -13.93
C ALA A 78 3.23 -4.79 -14.03
N ALA A 79 3.40 -3.59 -14.60
CA ALA A 79 4.70 -2.92 -14.71
C ALA A 79 5.31 -2.62 -13.32
N ILE A 80 4.49 -2.08 -12.41
CA ILE A 80 4.88 -1.80 -11.02
C ILE A 80 5.31 -3.09 -10.31
N ALA A 81 4.47 -4.13 -10.36
CA ALA A 81 4.74 -5.40 -9.69
C ALA A 81 6.00 -6.07 -10.24
N THR A 82 6.20 -6.05 -11.56
CA THR A 82 7.38 -6.63 -12.22
C THR A 82 8.66 -5.93 -11.77
N ALA A 83 8.70 -4.60 -11.85
CA ALA A 83 9.89 -3.83 -11.52
C ALA A 83 10.32 -3.99 -10.05
N LEU A 84 9.35 -4.04 -9.14
CA LEU A 84 9.64 -4.27 -7.72
C LEU A 84 10.02 -5.72 -7.44
N ALA A 85 9.37 -6.69 -8.10
CA ALA A 85 9.73 -8.11 -7.97
C ALA A 85 11.16 -8.39 -8.46
N GLU A 86 11.60 -7.77 -9.56
CA GLU A 86 12.98 -7.85 -10.05
C GLU A 86 14.01 -7.34 -9.03
N ALA A 87 13.63 -6.35 -8.21
CA ALA A 87 14.44 -5.86 -7.10
C ALA A 87 14.23 -6.67 -5.79
N GLY A 88 13.39 -7.70 -5.80
CA GLY A 88 13.03 -8.48 -4.61
C GLY A 88 12.26 -7.67 -3.56
N ILE A 89 11.49 -6.67 -3.98
CA ILE A 89 10.67 -5.81 -3.12
C ILE A 89 9.22 -6.27 -3.20
N ALA A 90 8.61 -6.53 -2.04
CA ALA A 90 7.19 -6.84 -1.97
C ALA A 90 6.34 -5.62 -2.39
N ALA A 91 5.27 -5.88 -3.13
CA ALA A 91 4.39 -4.87 -3.71
C ALA A 91 2.93 -5.17 -3.38
N ASN A 92 2.45 -4.72 -2.21
CA ASN A 92 1.06 -4.94 -1.79
C ASN A 92 0.19 -3.80 -2.29
N VAL A 93 -0.50 -4.02 -3.41
CA VAL A 93 -1.31 -3.00 -4.10
C VAL A 93 -2.74 -2.96 -3.54
N VAL A 94 -3.26 -1.75 -3.35
CA VAL A 94 -4.66 -1.44 -3.07
C VAL A 94 -5.13 -0.44 -4.13
N ALA A 95 -5.99 -0.90 -5.03
CA ALA A 95 -6.63 -0.02 -6.00
C ALA A 95 -7.80 0.72 -5.33
N ALA A 96 -7.74 2.06 -5.30
CA ALA A 96 -8.82 2.90 -4.80
C ALA A 96 -9.43 3.71 -5.95
N TYR A 97 -10.51 4.45 -5.65
CA TYR A 97 -11.26 5.18 -6.67
C TYR A 97 -10.43 6.25 -7.40
N HIS A 98 -9.50 6.91 -6.71
CA HIS A 98 -8.70 7.99 -7.29
C HIS A 98 -7.30 7.55 -7.71
N HIS A 99 -6.65 6.73 -6.87
CA HIS A 99 -5.25 6.38 -7.02
C HIS A 99 -5.03 4.94 -6.60
N ASP A 100 -3.99 4.33 -7.15
CA ASP A 100 -3.46 3.10 -6.61
C ASP A 100 -2.54 3.42 -5.43
N HIS A 101 -2.64 2.62 -4.39
CA HIS A 101 -1.84 2.71 -3.19
C HIS A 101 -0.98 1.46 -3.07
N LEU A 102 0.30 1.63 -2.85
CA LEU A 102 1.26 0.55 -2.82
C LEU A 102 1.94 0.51 -1.45
N PHE A 103 1.81 -0.60 -0.74
CA PHE A 103 2.56 -0.85 0.49
C PHE A 103 3.82 -1.67 0.20
N VAL A 104 4.97 -1.09 0.51
CA VAL A 104 6.31 -1.68 0.35
C VAL A 104 7.02 -1.80 1.70
N PRO A 105 8.04 -2.65 1.87
CA PRO A 105 8.81 -2.72 3.12
C PRO A 105 9.38 -1.36 3.52
N TRP A 106 9.17 -0.95 4.77
CA TRP A 106 9.55 0.36 5.31
C TRP A 106 11.03 0.66 5.07
N GLU A 107 11.92 -0.29 5.38
CA GLU A 107 13.37 -0.13 5.21
C GLU A 107 13.79 0.07 3.74
N ARG A 108 13.00 -0.41 2.79
CA ARG A 108 13.29 -0.31 1.34
C ARG A 108 12.44 0.73 0.61
N ARG A 109 11.65 1.54 1.32
CA ARG A 109 10.69 2.49 0.73
C ARG A 109 11.29 3.50 -0.24
N ARG A 110 12.51 3.99 0.04
CA ARG A 110 13.22 4.94 -0.83
C ARG A 110 13.79 4.26 -2.08
N GLU A 111 14.23 3.02 -1.95
CA GLU A 111 14.67 2.20 -3.09
C GLU A 111 13.48 1.91 -4.02
N ALA A 112 12.34 1.50 -3.44
CA ALA A 112 11.10 1.30 -4.17
C ALA A 112 10.66 2.58 -4.89
N LEU A 113 10.65 3.73 -4.20
CA LEU A 113 10.34 5.02 -4.81
C LEU A 113 11.25 5.32 -6.01
N ALA A 114 12.57 5.16 -5.85
CA ALA A 114 13.53 5.41 -6.92
C ALA A 114 13.37 4.48 -8.14
N ILE A 115 12.94 3.24 -7.93
CA ILE A 115 12.60 2.30 -9.02
C ILE A 115 11.37 2.81 -9.77
N LEU A 116 10.30 3.17 -9.05
CA LEU A 116 9.04 3.64 -9.63
C LEU A 116 9.21 4.97 -10.38
N GLU A 117 10.06 5.87 -9.87
CA GLU A 117 10.39 7.14 -10.53
C GLU A 117 11.13 6.99 -11.86
N ARG A 118 11.72 5.80 -12.12
CA ARG A 118 12.42 5.48 -13.37
C ARG A 118 11.56 4.70 -14.36
N LEU A 119 10.35 4.30 -13.97
CA LEU A 119 9.45 3.58 -14.86
C LEU A 119 8.91 4.52 -15.95
N GLU A 120 9.04 4.04 -17.19
CA GLU A 120 8.46 4.63 -18.37
C GLU A 120 7.18 3.87 -18.75
N ALA A 121 6.29 4.52 -19.50
CA ALA A 121 5.10 3.86 -19.99
C ALA A 121 5.48 2.62 -20.83
N PRO A 122 4.74 1.50 -20.72
CA PRO A 122 4.94 0.35 -21.59
C PRO A 122 4.87 0.79 -23.06
N ARG A 123 5.78 0.24 -23.88
CA ARG A 123 5.82 0.49 -25.32
C ARG A 123 4.71 -0.25 -26.06
#